data_AF-A0A9D0VGU6-F1
#
_entry.id   AF-A0A9D0VGU6-F1
#
_cell.length_a   1.000
_cell.length_b   1.000
_cell.length_c   1.000
_cell.angle_alpha   90.00
_cell.angle_beta   90.00
_cell.angle_gamma   90.00
#
_symmetry.space_group_name_H-M   'P 1'
#
loop_
_entity.id
_entity.type
_entity.pdbx_description
1 polymer ?
#
loop_
_entity_poly.entity_id
_entity_poly.type
_entity_poly.pdbx_seq_one_letter_code
_entity_poly.pdbx_strand_id
1 'polypeptide(L)'
;MFRIFSDIGQVLTSLIPGWAIPIVLGIAGVLAVPFWIESVRSKQIKGAVRRMVRADGPTRRQLAHRALSLAGQRRLRLIGLVQEAIRYGQHALIEEGLARLTSDPHGHRDAEALRARIRKPGQRFRDPIEASVRIEGLLQQELFVAASEQLDEALGRFPTDPELLHLQRRLSEPREPRPGPGDAGVPEQLPS
;
A
#
# COMPACT_ATOMS: atom_id res chain seq x y z
N MET A 1 -32.89 16.36 2.01
CA MET A 1 -31.78 16.15 2.98
C MET A 1 -31.45 17.39 3.79
N PHE A 2 -31.44 18.61 3.23
CA PHE A 2 -31.12 19.85 3.97
C PHE A 2 -32.09 20.21 5.10
N ARG A 3 -33.39 19.88 4.99
CA ARG A 3 -34.41 20.15 6.02
C ARG A 3 -34.27 19.31 7.30
N ILE A 4 -33.77 18.08 7.19
CA ILE A 4 -33.62 17.18 8.37
C ILE A 4 -32.49 17.69 9.28
N PHE A 5 -31.45 18.30 8.70
CA PHE A 5 -30.35 18.87 9.48
C PHE A 5 -30.71 20.21 10.14
N SER A 6 -31.63 21.01 9.57
CA SER A 6 -32.05 22.29 10.20
C SER A 6 -32.92 22.09 11.44
N ASP A 7 -33.82 21.10 11.41
CA ASP A 7 -34.73 20.85 12.54
C ASP A 7 -34.03 20.22 13.74
N ILE A 8 -33.02 19.36 13.52
CA ILE A 8 -32.18 18.81 14.58
C ILE A 8 -31.34 19.92 15.24
N GLY A 9 -30.84 20.87 14.44
CA GLY A 9 -30.08 22.02 14.95
C GLY A 9 -30.91 22.90 15.88
N GLN A 10 -32.16 23.20 15.52
CA GLN A 10 -33.05 24.02 16.33
C GLN A 10 -33.48 23.36 17.65
N VAL A 11 -33.75 22.04 17.63
CA VAL A 11 -34.12 21.28 18.85
C VAL A 11 -32.92 21.14 19.80
N LEU A 12 -31.69 20.98 19.29
CA LEU A 12 -30.51 20.95 20.16
C LEU A 12 -30.22 22.31 20.81
N THR A 13 -30.44 23.42 20.10
CA THR A 13 -30.19 24.76 20.63
C THR A 13 -31.21 25.24 21.66
N SER A 14 -32.43 24.69 21.69
CA SER A 14 -33.42 25.03 22.72
C SER A 14 -33.23 24.26 24.04
N LEU A 15 -32.51 23.14 24.00
CA LEU A 15 -32.25 22.26 25.15
C LEU A 15 -30.90 22.51 25.84
N ILE A 16 -29.94 23.12 25.15
CA ILE A 16 -28.59 23.35 25.68
C ILE A 16 -28.43 24.83 26.03
N PRO A 17 -28.26 25.19 27.32
CA PRO A 17 -27.97 26.55 27.73
C PRO A 17 -26.76 27.12 26.98
N GLY A 18 -26.77 28.41 26.60
CA GLY A 18 -25.71 29.02 25.79
C GLY A 18 -24.29 28.88 26.40
N TRP A 19 -24.18 28.81 27.72
CA TRP A 19 -22.91 28.58 28.43
C TRP A 19 -22.38 27.14 28.31
N ALA A 20 -23.26 26.17 28.01
CA ALA A 20 -22.89 24.77 27.83
C ALA A 20 -22.42 24.44 26.40
N ILE A 21 -22.68 25.31 25.41
CA ILE A 21 -22.20 25.16 24.03
C ILE A 21 -20.68 25.00 23.93
N PRO A 22 -19.83 25.86 24.54
CA PRO A 22 -18.37 25.68 24.48
C PRO A 22 -17.91 24.39 25.18
N ILE A 23 -18.62 23.94 26.22
CA ILE A 23 -18.32 22.69 26.93
C ILE A 23 -18.63 21.48 26.04
N VAL A 24 -19.79 21.47 25.38
CA VAL A 24 -20.20 20.41 24.45
C VAL A 24 -19.26 20.36 23.24
N LEU A 25 -18.88 21.52 22.68
CA LEU A 25 -17.88 21.59 21.60
C LEU A 25 -16.51 21.10 22.03
N GLY A 26 -16.07 21.45 23.25
CA GLY A 26 -14.82 20.96 23.83
C GLY A 26 -14.81 19.44 23.96
N ILE A 27 -15.88 18.86 24.52
CA ILE A 27 -16.03 17.40 24.67
C ILE A 27 -16.08 16.72 23.30
N ALA A 28 -16.88 17.23 22.36
CA ALA A 28 -16.98 16.69 21.01
C ALA A 28 -15.62 16.75 20.29
N GLY A 29 -14.87 17.84 20.46
CA GLY A 29 -13.52 18.00 19.95
C GLY A 29 -12.58 16.91 20.48
N VAL A 30 -12.51 16.74 21.80
CA VAL A 30 -11.65 15.72 22.45
C VAL A 30 -12.02 14.30 21.98
N LEU A 31 -13.30 14.00 21.84
CA LEU A 31 -13.78 12.70 21.36
C LEU A 31 -13.50 12.47 19.86
N ALA A 32 -13.42 13.53 19.05
CA ALA A 32 -13.12 13.44 17.62
C ALA A 32 -11.61 13.26 17.33
N VAL A 33 -10.73 13.73 18.21
CA VAL A 33 -9.26 13.59 18.06
C VAL A 33 -8.81 12.15 17.76
N PRO A 34 -9.20 11.10 18.51
CA PRO A 34 -8.73 9.74 18.24
C PRO A 34 -9.14 9.25 16.84
N PHE A 35 -10.33 9.60 16.37
CA PHE A 35 -10.80 9.24 15.04
C PHE A 35 -10.02 9.97 13.95
N TRP A 36 -9.71 11.26 14.15
CA TRP A 36 -8.88 12.02 13.23
C TRP A 36 -7.46 11.45 13.12
N ILE A 37 -6.84 11.10 14.25
CA ILE A 37 -5.52 10.45 14.28
C ILE A 37 -5.56 9.12 13.52
N GLU A 38 -6.61 8.31 13.70
CA GLU A 38 -6.77 7.04 12.99
C GLU A 38 -6.82 7.22 11.47
N SER A 39 -7.56 8.24 11.01
CA SER A 39 -7.68 8.58 9.59
C SER A 39 -6.36 9.05 9.00
N VAL A 40 -5.63 9.93 9.71
CA VAL A 40 -4.31 10.42 9.27
C VAL A 40 -3.31 9.27 9.20
N ARG A 41 -3.24 8.41 10.23
CA ARG A 41 -2.33 7.26 10.25
C ARG A 41 -2.63 6.28 9.12
N SER A 42 -3.91 6.01 8.85
CA SER A 42 -4.32 5.18 7.73
C SER A 42 -3.85 5.74 6.38
N LYS A 43 -3.97 7.06 6.16
CA LYS A 43 -3.43 7.72 4.94
C LYS A 43 -1.91 7.62 4.86
N GLN A 44 -1.20 7.81 5.97
CA GLN A 44 0.26 7.69 6.02
C GLN A 44 0.75 6.28 5.71
N ILE A 45 0.06 5.25 6.21
CA ILE A 45 0.33 3.85 5.88
C ILE A 45 0.20 3.62 4.38
N LYS A 46 -0.94 4.01 3.80
CA LYS A 46 -1.17 3.87 2.34
C LYS A 46 -0.12 4.60 1.51
N GLY A 47 0.23 5.83 1.91
CA GLY A 47 1.28 6.61 1.26
C GLY A 47 2.67 5.98 1.38
N ALA A 48 2.99 5.35 2.50
CA ALA A 48 4.26 4.62 2.67
C ALA A 48 4.32 3.40 1.75
N VAL A 49 3.28 2.56 1.77
CA VAL A 49 3.21 1.36 0.90
C VAL A 49 3.24 1.73 -0.58
N ARG A 50 2.51 2.76 -1.00
CA ARG A 50 2.55 3.23 -2.40
C ARG A 50 3.96 3.69 -2.82
N ARG A 51 4.71 4.36 -1.93
CA ARG A 51 6.08 4.78 -2.23
C ARG A 51 7.06 3.62 -2.29
N MET A 52 6.81 2.52 -1.58
CA MET A 52 7.66 1.32 -1.62
C MET A 52 7.79 0.75 -3.03
N VAL A 53 6.73 0.84 -3.83
CA VAL A 53 6.67 0.26 -5.18
C VAL A 53 7.74 0.84 -6.11
N ARG A 54 8.10 2.12 -5.92
CA ARG A 54 9.11 2.83 -6.73
C ARG A 54 10.44 3.01 -6.02
N ALA A 55 10.57 2.46 -4.80
CA ALA A 55 11.75 2.66 -3.98
C ALA A 55 12.74 1.49 -4.14
N ASP A 56 14.03 1.83 -4.11
CA ASP A 56 15.13 0.88 -4.10
C ASP A 56 15.19 0.08 -2.80
N GLY A 57 15.92 -1.04 -2.80
CA GLY A 57 16.04 -1.98 -1.67
C GLY A 57 16.22 -1.34 -0.27
N PRO A 58 17.17 -0.41 -0.04
CA PRO A 58 17.33 0.21 1.29
C PRO A 58 16.15 1.11 1.66
N THR A 59 15.70 1.98 0.76
CA THR A 59 14.58 2.90 0.98
C THR A 59 13.27 2.16 1.18
N ARG A 60 13.06 1.07 0.44
CA ARG A 60 11.90 0.19 0.57
C ARG A 60 11.81 -0.44 1.96
N ARG A 61 12.94 -0.93 2.51
CA ARG A 61 13.00 -1.48 3.86
C ARG A 61 12.65 -0.44 4.92
N GLN A 62 13.16 0.79 4.78
CA GLN A 62 12.81 1.89 5.68
C GLN A 62 11.32 2.24 5.62
N LEU A 63 10.74 2.29 4.41
CA LEU A 63 9.32 2.55 4.21
C LEU A 63 8.45 1.41 4.76
N ALA A 64 8.86 0.15 4.61
CA ALA A 64 8.18 -1.01 5.19
C ALA A 64 8.17 -0.94 6.72
N HIS A 65 9.34 -0.69 7.33
CA HIS A 65 9.46 -0.51 8.77
C HIS A 65 8.61 0.66 9.28
N ARG A 66 8.61 1.78 8.55
CA ARG A 66 7.75 2.92 8.85
C ARG A 66 6.28 2.56 8.76
N ALA A 67 5.84 1.86 7.72
CA ALA A 67 4.44 1.44 7.56
C ALA A 67 3.99 0.52 8.70
N LEU A 68 4.83 -0.44 9.09
CA LEU A 68 4.60 -1.32 10.24
C LEU A 68 4.55 -0.56 11.56
N SER A 69 5.45 0.41 11.77
CA SER A 69 5.46 1.26 12.97
C SER A 69 4.20 2.13 13.09
N LEU A 70 3.70 2.64 11.95
CA LEU A 70 2.48 3.43 11.89
C LEU A 70 1.23 2.59 12.19
N ALA A 71 1.23 1.35 11.70
CA ALA A 71 0.17 0.39 12.01
C ALA A 71 0.20 -0.02 13.50
N GLY A 72 1.40 -0.22 14.05
CA GLY A 72 1.58 -0.68 15.43
C GLY A 72 0.88 -2.02 15.67
N GLN A 73 0.27 -2.16 16.85
CA GLN A 73 -0.58 -3.31 17.20
C GLN A 73 -2.08 -3.02 17.02
N ARG A 74 -2.45 -1.98 16.27
CA ARG A 74 -3.86 -1.62 16.07
C ARG A 74 -4.44 -2.45 14.93
N ARG A 75 -5.34 -3.38 15.26
CA ARG A 75 -6.03 -4.29 14.35
C ARG A 75 -6.48 -3.63 13.03
N LEU A 76 -7.24 -2.54 13.09
CA LEU A 76 -7.77 -1.85 11.89
C LEU A 76 -6.65 -1.31 10.98
N ARG A 77 -5.55 -0.82 11.56
CA ARG A 77 -4.41 -0.32 10.78
C ARG A 77 -3.61 -1.44 10.15
N LEU A 78 -3.45 -2.56 10.85
CA LEU A 78 -2.83 -3.77 10.31
C LEU A 78 -3.65 -4.33 9.15
N ILE A 79 -4.99 -4.37 9.26
CA ILE A 79 -5.87 -4.74 8.15
C ILE A 79 -5.65 -3.81 6.95
N GLY A 80 -5.66 -2.49 7.16
CA GLY A 80 -5.43 -1.50 6.10
C GLY A 80 -4.04 -1.61 5.46
N LEU A 81 -3.00 -1.86 6.27
CA LEU A 81 -1.63 -2.11 5.81
C LEU A 81 -1.60 -3.35 4.90
N VAL A 82 -2.11 -4.48 5.38
CA VAL A 82 -2.09 -5.76 4.65
C VAL A 82 -2.90 -5.64 3.35
N GLN A 83 -4.06 -4.99 3.36
CA GLN A 83 -4.85 -4.77 2.14
C GLN A 83 -4.09 -3.96 1.09
N GLU A 84 -3.40 -2.88 1.49
CA GLU A 84 -2.61 -2.08 0.55
C GLU A 84 -1.35 -2.84 0.11
N ALA A 85 -0.74 -3.64 0.98
CA ALA A 85 0.40 -4.49 0.65
C ALA A 85 0.02 -5.57 -0.37
N ILE A 86 -1.13 -6.24 -0.19
CA ILE A 86 -1.71 -7.19 -1.16
C ILE A 86 -1.92 -6.51 -2.51
N ARG A 87 -2.49 -5.29 -2.51
CA ARG A 87 -2.75 -4.54 -3.74
C ARG A 87 -1.47 -4.27 -4.55
N TYR A 88 -0.33 -4.09 -3.89
CA TYR A 88 0.94 -3.73 -4.50
C TYR A 88 1.98 -4.86 -4.48
N GLY A 89 1.57 -6.11 -4.23
CA GLY A 89 2.44 -7.29 -4.25
C GLY A 89 3.51 -7.33 -3.14
N GLN A 90 3.44 -6.53 -2.08
CA GLN A 90 4.54 -6.43 -1.11
C GLN A 90 4.61 -7.63 -0.14
N HIS A 91 5.03 -8.81 -0.61
CA HIS A 91 4.95 -10.09 0.11
C HIS A 91 5.55 -10.06 1.53
N ALA A 92 6.75 -9.52 1.71
CA ALA A 92 7.37 -9.41 3.03
C ALA A 92 6.51 -8.60 4.02
N LEU A 93 5.85 -7.54 3.54
CA LEU A 93 4.98 -6.69 4.35
C LEU A 93 3.63 -7.37 4.64
N ILE A 94 3.14 -8.18 3.70
CA ILE A 94 1.93 -8.99 3.87
C ILE A 94 2.15 -10.02 4.99
N GLU A 95 3.21 -10.82 4.90
CA GLU A 95 3.53 -11.86 5.88
C GLU A 95 3.70 -11.26 7.28
N GLU A 96 4.48 -10.18 7.39
CA GLU A 96 4.71 -9.56 8.70
C GLU A 96 3.46 -8.87 9.26
N GLY A 97 2.65 -8.24 8.40
CA GLY A 97 1.37 -7.67 8.80
C GLY A 97 0.37 -8.74 9.26
N LEU A 98 0.31 -9.88 8.58
CA LEU A 98 -0.52 -11.02 8.97
C LEU A 98 -0.04 -11.65 10.27
N ALA A 99 1.27 -11.84 10.46
CA ALA A 99 1.83 -12.39 11.69
C ALA A 99 1.47 -11.53 12.91
N ARG A 100 1.58 -10.20 12.79
CA ARG A 100 1.14 -9.25 13.84
C ARG A 100 -0.37 -9.29 14.05
N LEU A 101 -1.15 -9.39 12.98
CA LEU A 101 -2.61 -9.48 13.08
C LEU A 101 -3.06 -10.78 13.79
N THR A 102 -2.38 -11.90 13.56
CA THR A 102 -2.65 -13.16 14.28
C THR A 102 -2.18 -13.13 15.73
N SER A 103 -1.30 -12.21 16.14
CA SER A 103 -0.95 -12.06 17.55
C SER A 103 -2.08 -11.46 18.41
N ASP A 104 -3.08 -10.84 17.77
CA ASP A 104 -4.31 -10.35 18.41
C ASP A 104 -5.37 -11.49 18.44
N PRO A 105 -5.96 -11.81 19.61
CA PRO A 105 -7.05 -12.78 19.73
C PRO A 105 -8.22 -12.52 18.76
N HIS A 106 -8.53 -11.25 18.46
CA HIS A 106 -9.59 -10.89 17.53
C HIS A 106 -9.13 -10.76 16.07
N GLY A 107 -7.82 -10.75 15.82
CA GLY A 107 -7.26 -10.58 14.49
C GLY A 107 -7.16 -11.87 13.66
N HIS A 108 -7.30 -13.05 14.28
CA HIS A 108 -7.25 -14.34 13.58
C HIS A 108 -8.25 -14.44 12.43
N ARG A 109 -9.52 -14.06 12.66
CA ARG A 109 -10.57 -14.11 11.62
C ARG A 109 -10.27 -13.17 10.46
N ASP A 110 -9.74 -11.98 10.73
CA ASP A 110 -9.38 -11.05 9.65
C ASP A 110 -8.15 -11.51 8.90
N ALA A 111 -7.16 -12.07 9.60
CA ALA A 111 -5.98 -12.65 8.99
C ALA A 111 -6.36 -13.80 8.06
N GLU A 112 -7.30 -14.66 8.45
CA GLU A 112 -7.85 -15.69 7.57
C GLU A 112 -8.58 -15.09 6.36
N ALA A 113 -9.43 -14.09 6.55
CA ALA A 113 -10.12 -13.41 5.44
C ALA A 113 -9.14 -12.73 4.47
N LEU A 114 -8.06 -12.15 4.99
CA LEU A 114 -6.99 -11.53 4.19
C LEU A 114 -6.11 -12.59 3.50
N ARG A 115 -5.78 -13.70 4.17
CA ARG A 115 -5.13 -14.86 3.54
C ARG A 115 -5.98 -15.46 2.43
N ALA A 116 -7.29 -15.54 2.62
CA ALA A 116 -8.22 -15.96 1.58
C ALA A 116 -8.25 -14.97 0.41
N ARG A 117 -7.95 -13.68 0.62
CA ARG A 117 -7.79 -12.68 -0.46
C ARG A 117 -6.46 -12.79 -1.19
N ILE A 118 -5.39 -13.20 -0.52
CA ILE A 118 -4.11 -13.58 -1.16
C ILE A 118 -4.31 -14.85 -1.99
N ARG A 119 -5.02 -15.84 -1.41
CA ARG A 119 -5.34 -17.12 -2.05
C ARG A 119 -6.44 -17.02 -3.11
N LYS A 120 -7.26 -15.96 -3.10
CA LYS A 120 -8.10 -15.61 -4.24
C LYS A 120 -7.12 -15.13 -5.30
N PRO A 121 -6.85 -15.94 -6.31
CA PRO A 121 -5.92 -15.55 -7.35
C PRO A 121 -6.47 -14.25 -7.93
N GLY A 122 -5.66 -13.19 -7.94
CA GLY A 122 -6.04 -11.93 -8.55
C GLY A 122 -6.22 -12.14 -10.04
N GLN A 123 -7.39 -12.63 -10.47
CA GLN A 123 -7.60 -13.19 -11.82
C GLN A 123 -6.44 -14.09 -12.23
N ARG A 124 -6.55 -15.41 -11.96
CA ARG A 124 -5.66 -16.38 -12.63
C ARG A 124 -5.64 -16.00 -14.11
N PHE A 125 -4.44 -15.80 -14.64
CA PHE A 125 -4.26 -15.56 -16.06
C PHE A 125 -5.04 -16.63 -16.81
N ARG A 126 -6.01 -16.20 -17.62
CA ARG A 126 -6.87 -17.10 -18.38
C ARG A 126 -6.02 -17.87 -19.39
N ASP A 127 -5.04 -17.18 -19.96
CA ASP A 127 -4.11 -17.65 -20.97
C ASP A 127 -2.73 -16.95 -20.78
N PRO A 128 -1.65 -17.49 -21.35
CA PRO A 128 -0.32 -16.91 -21.24
C PRO A 128 -0.18 -15.53 -21.88
N ILE A 129 -1.03 -15.18 -22.86
CA ILE A 129 -1.01 -13.87 -23.52
C ILE A 129 -1.51 -12.78 -22.56
N GLU A 130 -2.58 -13.05 -21.81
CA GLU A 130 -3.04 -12.15 -20.75
C GLU A 130 -1.94 -11.90 -19.72
N ALA A 131 -1.19 -12.95 -19.37
CA ALA A 131 -0.07 -12.86 -18.45
C ALA A 131 1.04 -11.97 -18.99
N SER A 132 1.50 -12.20 -20.21
CA SER A 132 2.58 -11.41 -20.81
C SER A 132 2.20 -9.94 -20.96
N VAL A 133 0.99 -9.63 -21.44
CA VAL A 133 0.50 -8.24 -21.59
C VAL A 133 0.43 -7.52 -20.25
N ARG A 134 -0.06 -8.19 -19.20
CA ARG A 134 -0.16 -7.59 -17.87
C ARG A 134 1.24 -7.32 -17.28
N ILE A 135 2.15 -8.27 -17.41
CA ILE A 135 3.54 -8.15 -16.95
C ILE A 135 4.26 -7.03 -17.72
N GLU A 136 4.08 -6.95 -19.03
CA GLU A 136 4.62 -5.86 -19.84
C GLU A 136 4.07 -4.49 -19.42
N GLY A 137 2.78 -4.40 -19.12
CA GLY A 137 2.19 -3.17 -18.58
C GLY A 137 2.84 -2.74 -17.26
N LEU A 138 3.20 -3.68 -16.38
CA LEU A 138 3.94 -3.40 -15.15
C LEU A 138 5.38 -2.97 -15.43
N LEU A 139 6.05 -3.60 -16.40
CA LEU A 139 7.41 -3.23 -16.83
C LEU A 139 7.44 -1.82 -17.44
N GLN A 140 6.44 -1.45 -18.25
CA GLN A 140 6.31 -0.11 -18.83
C GLN A 140 6.10 0.96 -17.76
N GLN A 141 5.45 0.61 -16.65
CA GLN A 141 5.26 1.47 -15.49
C GLN A 141 6.46 1.44 -14.51
N GLU A 142 7.55 0.78 -14.88
CA GLU A 142 8.76 0.60 -14.05
C GLU A 142 8.50 -0.12 -12.71
N LEU A 143 7.43 -0.92 -12.63
CA LEU A 143 7.04 -1.67 -11.43
C LEU A 143 7.71 -3.05 -11.43
N PHE A 144 9.04 -3.09 -11.45
CA PHE A 144 9.83 -4.31 -11.70
C PHE A 144 9.58 -5.44 -10.70
N VAL A 145 9.34 -5.12 -9.44
CA VAL A 145 9.11 -6.16 -8.42
C VAL A 145 7.74 -6.79 -8.57
N ALA A 146 6.71 -5.98 -8.82
CA ALA A 146 5.38 -6.51 -9.12
C ALA A 146 5.37 -7.31 -10.43
N ALA A 147 6.16 -6.89 -11.43
CA ALA A 147 6.33 -7.62 -12.67
C ALA A 147 7.04 -8.97 -12.46
N SER A 148 8.08 -9.00 -11.62
CA SER A 148 8.80 -10.23 -11.26
C SER A 148 7.91 -11.23 -10.53
N GLU A 149 7.16 -10.76 -9.54
CA GLU A 149 6.24 -11.61 -8.76
C GLU A 149 5.12 -12.19 -9.64
N GLN A 150 4.54 -11.38 -10.54
CA GLN A 150 3.55 -11.86 -11.49
C GLN A 150 4.13 -12.81 -12.53
N LEU A 151 5.38 -12.61 -12.93
CA LEU A 151 6.07 -13.49 -13.85
C LEU A 151 6.34 -14.86 -13.22
N ASP A 152 6.78 -14.90 -11.97
CA ASP A 152 6.98 -16.16 -11.24
C ASP A 152 5.66 -16.94 -11.10
N GLU A 153 4.56 -16.24 -10.80
CA GLU A 153 3.22 -16.85 -10.76
C GLU A 153 2.78 -17.38 -12.14
N ALA A 154 3.02 -16.61 -13.21
CA ALA A 154 2.67 -16.98 -14.57
C ALA A 154 3.48 -18.20 -15.06
N LEU A 155 4.79 -18.23 -14.81
CA LEU A 155 5.67 -19.35 -15.15
C LEU A 155 5.37 -20.61 -14.34
N GLY A 156 4.88 -20.47 -13.10
CA GLY A 156 4.37 -21.60 -12.33
C GLY A 156 3.17 -22.30 -12.99
N ARG A 157 2.41 -21.60 -13.84
CA ARG A 157 1.24 -22.13 -14.55
C ARG A 157 1.51 -22.47 -16.01
N PHE A 158 2.35 -21.68 -16.67
CA PHE A 158 2.71 -21.80 -18.08
C PHE A 158 4.24 -21.87 -18.23
N PRO A 159 4.89 -22.95 -17.75
CA PRO A 159 6.35 -23.02 -17.63
C PRO A 159 7.09 -23.04 -18.96
N THR A 160 6.42 -23.45 -20.04
CA THR A 160 7.00 -23.60 -21.38
C THR A 160 6.59 -22.47 -22.33
N ASP A 161 5.91 -21.44 -21.85
CA ASP A 161 5.47 -20.34 -22.71
C ASP A 161 6.67 -19.47 -23.14
N PRO A 162 6.88 -19.27 -24.46
CA PRO A 162 8.05 -18.56 -24.97
C PRO A 162 8.10 -17.08 -24.57
N GLU A 163 6.94 -16.42 -24.47
CA GLU A 163 6.86 -14.99 -24.13
C GLU A 163 7.21 -14.76 -22.65
N LEU A 164 6.68 -15.58 -21.75
CA LEU A 164 7.02 -15.51 -20.33
C LEU A 164 8.52 -15.81 -20.09
N LEU A 165 9.10 -16.79 -20.78
CA LEU A 165 10.54 -17.08 -20.71
C LEU A 165 11.40 -15.96 -21.28
N HIS A 166 10.90 -15.22 -22.27
CA HIS A 166 11.56 -14.02 -22.78
C HIS A 166 11.51 -12.88 -21.76
N LEU A 167 10.37 -12.66 -21.11
CA LEU A 167 10.23 -11.69 -20.01
C LEU A 167 11.14 -12.03 -18.82
N GLN A 168 11.32 -13.31 -18.51
CA GLN A 168 12.25 -13.77 -17.46
C GLN A 168 13.69 -13.38 -17.76
N ARG A 169 14.14 -13.60 -19.00
CA ARG A 169 15.47 -13.19 -19.45
C ARG A 169 15.66 -11.67 -19.35
N ARG A 170 14.68 -10.89 -19.82
CA ARG A 170 14.71 -9.41 -19.74
C ARG A 170 14.74 -8.85 -18.32
N LEU A 171 14.18 -9.57 -17.36
CA LEU A 171 14.20 -9.20 -15.93
C LEU A 171 15.48 -9.67 -15.23
N SER A 172 16.10 -10.75 -15.71
CA SER A 172 17.33 -11.33 -15.14
C SER A 172 18.60 -10.66 -15.66
N GLU A 173 18.55 -10.04 -16.84
CA GLU A 173 19.66 -9.25 -17.37
C GLU A 173 19.92 -8.03 -16.47
N PRO A 174 21.15 -7.87 -15.94
CA PRO A 174 21.50 -6.69 -15.18
C PRO A 174 21.40 -5.48 -16.10
N ARG A 175 20.38 -4.65 -15.88
CA ARG A 175 20.26 -3.39 -16.59
C ARG A 175 21.46 -2.54 -16.20
N GLU A 176 22.34 -2.29 -17.17
CA GLU A 176 23.34 -1.24 -17.05
C GLU A 176 22.63 0.02 -16.54
N PRO A 177 23.14 0.68 -15.49
CA PRO A 177 22.59 1.92 -15.03
C PRO A 177 22.57 2.87 -16.22
N ARG A 178 21.38 3.28 -16.66
CA ARG A 178 21.25 4.35 -17.64
C ARG A 178 22.04 5.53 -17.09
N PRO A 179 23.08 6.03 -17.78
CA PRO A 179 23.73 7.26 -17.35
C PRO A 179 22.63 8.29 -17.21
N GLY A 180 22.48 8.82 -16.00
CA GLY A 180 21.49 9.85 -15.75
C GLY A 180 21.72 11.01 -16.72
N PRO A 181 20.69 11.81 -17.04
CA PRO A 181 20.83 12.96 -17.93
C PRO A 181 21.73 14.10 -17.38
N GLY A 182 22.62 13.80 -16.41
CA GLY A 182 23.57 14.72 -15.80
C GLY A 182 25.06 14.34 -15.94
N ASP A 183 25.41 13.20 -16.55
CA ASP A 183 26.82 12.80 -16.78
C ASP A 183 27.34 13.21 -18.18
N ALA A 184 26.78 14.28 -18.75
CA ALA A 184 27.47 15.01 -19.82
C ALA A 184 28.58 15.82 -19.17
N GLY A 185 29.81 15.33 -19.32
CA GLY A 185 31.02 15.80 -18.64
C GLY A 185 31.10 17.32 -18.52
N VAL A 186 31.27 17.77 -17.27
CA VAL A 186 31.84 19.08 -16.98
C VAL A 186 33.32 18.98 -17.38
N PRO A 187 33.81 19.70 -18.41
CA PRO A 187 35.22 19.72 -18.73
C PRO A 187 35.97 20.31 -17.53
N GLU A 188 36.82 19.47 -16.96
CA GLU A 188 37.77 19.79 -15.90
C GLU A 188 38.65 20.97 -16.36
N GLN A 189 38.41 22.15 -15.80
CA GLN A 189 39.26 23.31 -16.02
C GLN A 189 40.61 23.06 -15.33
N LEU A 190 41.66 22.92 -16.14
CA LEU A 190 43.05 22.90 -15.69
C LEU A 190 43.41 24.24 -15.03
N PRO A 191 44.02 24.25 -13.83
CA PRO A 191 44.54 25.47 -13.22
C PRO A 191 45.81 25.92 -13.93
N SER A 192 45.92 27.23 -14.18
CA SER A 192 47.14 27.92 -14.62
C SER A 192 48.05 28.24 -13.45
#